data_AF-A0A6J4I4J8-F1
#
_entry.id   AF-A0A6J4I4J8-F1
#
_cell.length_a   1.000
_cell.length_b   1.000
_cell.length_c   1.000
_cell.angle_alpha   90.00
_cell.angle_beta   90.00
_cell.angle_gamma   90.00
#
_symmetry.space_group_name_H-M   'P 1'
#
loop_
_entity.id
_entity.type
_entity.pdbx_description
1 polymer ?
#
loop_
_entity_poly.entity_id
_entity_poly.type
_entity_poly.pdbx_seq_one_letter_code
_entity_poly.pdbx_strand_id
1 'polypeptide(L)'
;TYFAAHVAVAVAETQNADELRTSADSRTVIGQAQGILMERYSLDGDQAFQVLRRVSQESHTKLARVAEELVQTRKLTELAPTPIAGAKRAIRRP
;
A
#
# COMPACT_ATOMS: atom_id res chain seq x y z
N THR A 1 17.46 20.49 -35.77
CA THR A 1 17.83 19.36 -34.88
C THR A 1 17.81 19.71 -33.38
N TYR A 2 16.98 20.66 -32.90
CA TYR A 2 16.96 21.07 -31.47
C TYR A 2 15.63 20.82 -30.73
N PHE A 3 14.62 20.24 -31.38
CA PHE A 3 13.28 20.07 -30.78
C PHE A 3 12.96 18.66 -30.29
N ALA A 4 13.83 17.68 -30.56
CA ALA A 4 13.62 16.28 -30.15
C ALA A 4 14.15 15.96 -28.74
N ALA A 5 14.83 16.90 -28.06
CA ALA A 5 15.52 16.64 -26.80
C ALA A 5 14.81 17.17 -25.53
N HIS A 6 13.70 17.92 -25.65
CA HIS A 6 12.99 18.46 -24.48
C HIS A 6 11.68 17.75 -24.14
N VAL A 7 11.17 16.86 -25.00
CA VAL A 7 9.92 16.12 -24.74
C VAL A 7 10.15 14.86 -23.89
N ALA A 8 11.40 14.39 -23.77
CA ALA A 8 11.73 13.16 -23.03
C ALA A 8 11.82 13.33 -21.50
N VAL A 9 11.86 14.57 -20.97
CA VAL A 9 12.04 14.81 -19.52
C VAL A 9 10.74 14.99 -18.74
N ALA A 10 9.58 15.14 -19.41
CA ALA A 10 8.30 15.36 -18.71
C ALA A 10 7.55 14.05 -18.34
N VAL A 11 7.92 12.91 -18.93
CA VAL A 11 7.24 11.61 -18.67
C VAL A 11 7.95 10.80 -17.58
N ALA A 12 9.20 11.12 -17.25
CA ALA A 12 9.93 10.50 -16.13
C ALA A 12 9.61 11.14 -14.77
N GLU A 13 9.17 12.40 -14.73
CA GLU A 13 8.84 13.10 -13.48
C GLU A 13 7.50 12.66 -12.90
N THR A 14 6.52 12.31 -13.74
CA THR A 14 5.18 11.89 -13.28
C THR A 14 5.19 10.49 -12.66
N GLN A 15 5.96 9.56 -13.23
CA GLN A 15 6.09 8.19 -12.71
C GLN A 15 6.76 8.18 -11.33
N ASN A 16 7.86 8.93 -11.16
CA ASN A 16 8.55 9.04 -9.88
C ASN A 16 7.68 9.73 -8.82
N ALA A 17 6.96 10.80 -9.16
CA ALA A 17 6.09 11.48 -8.21
C ALA A 17 4.92 10.59 -7.74
N ASP A 18 4.32 9.81 -8.62
CA ASP A 18 3.22 8.89 -8.29
C ASP A 18 3.68 7.69 -7.47
N GLU A 19 4.86 7.12 -7.79
CA GLU A 19 5.48 6.04 -7.00
C GLU A 19 5.90 6.50 -5.60
N LEU A 20 6.47 7.70 -5.49
CA LEU A 20 6.85 8.30 -4.22
C LEU A 20 5.62 8.63 -3.37
N ARG A 21 4.55 9.17 -3.98
CA ARG A 21 3.26 9.41 -3.31
C ARG A 21 2.64 8.12 -2.80
N THR A 22 2.56 7.08 -3.65
CA THR A 22 2.02 5.76 -3.28
C THR A 22 2.81 5.13 -2.13
N SER A 23 4.13 5.33 -2.10
CA SER A 23 5.00 4.82 -1.03
C SER A 23 4.86 5.60 0.29
N ALA A 24 4.70 6.93 0.23
CA ALA A 24 4.45 7.78 1.39
C ALA A 24 3.08 7.49 2.03
N ASP A 25 2.06 7.30 1.20
CA ASP A 25 0.71 6.94 1.63
C ASP A 25 0.71 5.55 2.29
N SER A 26 1.44 4.59 1.70
CA SER A 26 1.60 3.25 2.28
C SER A 26 2.26 3.28 3.66
N ARG A 27 3.34 4.05 3.85
CA ARG A 27 4.00 4.15 5.18
C ARG A 27 3.07 4.76 6.23
N THR A 28 2.28 5.76 5.83
CA THR A 28 1.35 6.44 6.75
C THR A 28 0.25 5.50 7.22
N VAL A 29 -0.41 4.77 6.30
CA VAL A 29 -1.49 3.86 6.67
C VAL A 29 -1.00 2.67 7.50
N ILE A 30 0.22 2.18 7.24
CA ILE A 30 0.87 1.14 8.06
C ILE A 30 1.10 1.62 9.48
N GLY A 31 1.62 2.85 9.67
CA GLY A 31 1.81 3.42 10.99
C GLY A 31 0.50 3.60 11.77
N GLN A 32 -0.58 4.00 11.10
CA GLN A 32 -1.92 4.08 11.71
C GLN A 32 -2.42 2.71 12.15
N ALA A 33 -2.27 1.70 11.29
CA ALA A 33 -2.63 0.32 11.60
C ALA A 33 -1.82 -0.23 12.78
N GLN A 34 -0.51 0.04 12.83
CA GLN A 34 0.33 -0.30 13.97
C GLN A 34 -0.19 0.35 15.25
N GLY A 35 -0.50 1.65 15.24
CA GLY A 35 -1.05 2.35 16.41
C GLY A 35 -2.34 1.74 16.95
N ILE A 36 -3.24 1.29 16.06
CA ILE A 36 -4.47 0.58 16.46
C ILE A 36 -4.15 -0.75 17.14
N LEU A 37 -3.19 -1.52 16.60
CA LEU A 37 -2.78 -2.79 17.19
C LEU A 37 -2.05 -2.61 18.53
N MET A 38 -1.19 -1.60 18.62
CA MET A 38 -0.48 -1.26 19.85
C MET A 38 -1.47 -0.94 20.98
N GLU A 39 -2.47 -0.09 20.70
CA GLU A 39 -3.51 0.28 21.68
C GLU A 39 -4.35 -0.93 22.09
N ARG A 40 -4.85 -1.71 21.11
CA ARG A 40 -5.80 -2.79 21.39
C ARG A 40 -5.17 -4.01 22.04
N TYR A 41 -3.94 -4.34 21.66
CA TYR A 41 -3.29 -5.59 22.04
C TYR A 41 -2.06 -5.38 22.95
N SER A 42 -1.83 -4.14 23.42
CA SER A 42 -0.68 -3.78 24.26
C SER A 42 0.66 -4.21 23.64
N LEU A 43 0.78 -4.04 22.33
CA LEU A 43 1.97 -4.37 21.55
C LEU A 43 2.88 -3.15 21.44
N ASP A 44 4.19 -3.38 21.31
CA ASP A 44 5.10 -2.36 20.80
C ASP A 44 5.01 -2.26 19.26
N GLY A 45 5.70 -1.26 18.69
CA GLY A 45 5.66 -0.99 17.26
C GLY A 45 6.18 -2.16 16.40
N ASP A 46 7.20 -2.86 16.86
CA ASP A 46 7.80 -3.98 16.13
C ASP A 46 6.86 -5.19 16.14
N GLN A 47 6.29 -5.51 17.30
CA GLN A 47 5.31 -6.59 17.42
C GLN A 47 4.06 -6.30 16.57
N ALA A 48 3.55 -5.07 16.60
CA ALA A 48 2.41 -4.67 15.76
C ALA A 48 2.73 -4.81 14.27
N PHE A 49 3.94 -4.44 13.84
CA PHE A 49 4.37 -4.62 12.45
C PHE A 49 4.44 -6.10 12.05
N GLN A 50 4.96 -6.96 12.93
CA GLN A 50 5.05 -8.40 12.67
C GLN A 50 3.66 -9.03 12.53
N VAL A 51 2.68 -8.59 13.32
CA VAL A 51 1.27 -9.02 13.17
C VAL A 51 0.74 -8.66 11.78
N LEU A 52 0.91 -7.40 11.34
CA LEU A 52 0.49 -6.98 9.99
C LEU A 52 1.19 -7.80 8.89
N ARG A 53 2.50 -8.04 9.06
CA ARG A 53 3.29 -8.83 8.11
C ARG A 53 2.83 -10.27 8.04
N ARG A 54 2.54 -10.90 9.17
CA ARG A 54 2.03 -12.27 9.23
C ARG A 54 0.69 -12.39 8.52
N VAL A 55 -0.24 -11.49 8.82
CA VAL A 55 -1.57 -11.47 8.16
C VAL A 55 -1.45 -11.24 6.66
N SER A 56 -0.57 -10.32 6.24
CA SER A 56 -0.26 -10.09 4.82
C SER A 56 0.25 -11.36 4.12
N GLN A 57 1.12 -12.12 4.78
CA GLN A 57 1.65 -13.38 4.24
C GLN A 57 0.59 -14.48 4.19
N GLU A 58 -0.16 -14.68 5.28
CA GLU A 58 -1.20 -15.70 5.36
C GLU A 58 -2.34 -15.43 4.35
N SER A 59 -2.67 -14.16 4.11
CA SER A 59 -3.70 -13.73 3.15
C SER A 59 -3.19 -13.50 1.73
N HIS A 60 -1.89 -13.67 1.45
CA HIS A 60 -1.24 -13.32 0.18
C HIS A 60 -1.61 -11.91 -0.34
N THR A 61 -1.85 -10.97 0.56
CA THR A 61 -2.30 -9.61 0.25
C THR A 61 -1.20 -8.62 0.60
N LYS A 62 -1.09 -7.53 -0.17
CA LYS A 62 -0.09 -6.48 0.10
C LYS A 62 -0.27 -5.91 1.51
N LEU A 63 0.82 -5.74 2.25
CA LEU A 63 0.80 -5.24 3.64
C LEU A 63 0.06 -3.90 3.79
N ALA A 64 0.28 -2.96 2.86
CA ALA A 64 -0.44 -1.67 2.85
C ALA A 64 -1.96 -1.86 2.75
N ARG A 65 -2.42 -2.85 2.00
CA ARG A 65 -3.85 -3.16 1.86
C ARG A 65 -4.43 -3.77 3.14
N VAL A 66 -3.68 -4.66 3.79
CA VAL A 66 -4.03 -5.18 5.13
C VAL A 66 -4.16 -4.04 6.13
N ALA A 67 -3.23 -3.09 6.10
CA ALA A 67 -3.26 -1.91 6.96
C ALA A 67 -4.46 -1.00 6.68
N GLU A 68 -4.79 -0.72 5.41
CA GLU A 68 -5.99 0.03 5.03
C GLU A 68 -7.26 -0.63 5.57
N GLU A 69 -7.41 -1.93 5.38
CA GLU A 69 -8.58 -2.67 5.84
C GLU A 69 -8.69 -2.68 7.35
N LEU A 70 -7.57 -2.81 8.07
CA LEU A 70 -7.55 -2.69 9.52
C LEU A 70 -7.94 -1.30 9.99
N VAL A 71 -7.46 -0.23 9.34
CA VAL A 71 -7.79 1.15 9.70
C VAL A 71 -9.28 1.43 9.46
N GLN A 72 -9.84 0.91 8.36
CA GLN A 72 -11.25 1.09 7.99
C GLN A 72 -12.20 0.27 8.87
N THR A 73 -11.93 -1.01 9.05
CA THR A 73 -12.85 -1.95 9.73
C THR A 73 -12.58 -2.06 11.22
N ARG A 74 -11.39 -1.64 11.67
CA ARG A 74 -10.88 -1.87 13.03
C ARG A 74 -10.89 -3.35 13.42
N LYS A 75 -10.81 -4.27 12.46
CA LYS A 75 -10.77 -5.73 12.67
C LYS A 75 -9.63 -6.36 11.89
N LEU A 76 -9.00 -7.38 12.47
CA LEU A 76 -7.95 -8.16 11.82
C LEU A 76 -8.48 -9.50 11.25
N THR A 77 -9.63 -9.97 11.73
CA THR A 77 -10.18 -11.31 11.43
C THR A 77 -10.98 -11.38 10.12
N GLU A 78 -11.44 -10.24 9.59
CA GLU A 78 -12.27 -10.18 8.37
C GLU A 78 -11.44 -10.06 7.07
N LEU A 79 -10.14 -10.38 7.10
CA LEU A 79 -9.33 -10.56 5.89
C LEU A 79 -9.67 -11.88 5.17
N ALA A 80 -10.92 -12.03 4.76
CA ALA A 80 -11.26 -12.93 3.68
C ALA A 80 -10.73 -12.32 2.37
N PRO A 81 -10.24 -13.13 1.41
CA PRO A 81 -9.70 -12.61 0.16
C PRO A 81 -10.83 -11.93 -0.61
N THR A 82 -10.96 -10.61 -0.47
CA THR A 82 -11.74 -9.83 -1.42
C THR A 82 -10.90 -9.80 -2.69
N PRO A 83 -11.40 -10.32 -3.82
CA PRO A 83 -10.67 -10.26 -5.08
C PRO A 83 -10.36 -8.80 -5.37
N ILE A 84 -9.06 -8.47 -5.44
CA ILE A 84 -8.52 -7.15 -5.78
C ILE A 84 -9.22 -6.58 -7.02
N ALA A 85 -10.23 -5.74 -6.81
CA ALA A 85 -10.77 -4.81 -7.78
C ALA A 85 -9.73 -3.69 -7.98
N GLY A 86 -8.63 -4.03 -8.66
CA GLY A 86 -7.50 -3.14 -8.91
C GLY A 86 -6.60 -3.55 -10.08
N ALA A 87 -6.77 -4.74 -10.67
CA ALA A 87 -6.05 -5.16 -11.88
C ALA A 87 -6.54 -4.48 -13.17
N LYS A 88 -7.25 -3.35 -13.07
CA LYS A 88 -7.91 -2.67 -14.20
C LYS A 88 -7.08 -1.50 -14.75
N ARG A 89 -5.81 -1.73 -15.09
CA ARG A 89 -5.04 -0.78 -15.94
C ARG A 89 -3.80 -1.40 -16.60
N ALA A 90 -3.97 -2.50 -17.32
CA ALA A 90 -2.96 -3.00 -18.27
C ALA A 90 -3.57 -3.50 -19.60
N ILE A 91 -4.78 -3.02 -19.94
CA ILE A 91 -5.30 -3.12 -21.30
C ILE A 91 -5.07 -1.76 -21.97
N ARG A 92 -3.91 -1.60 -22.61
CA ARG A 92 -3.80 -0.73 -23.78
C ARG A 92 -2.90 -1.41 -24.80
N ARG A 93 -3.60 -2.07 -25.72
CA ARG A 93 -3.15 -2.69 -26.98
C ARG A 93 -2.57 -1.65 -27.96
N PRO A 94 -1.85 -2.08 -29.01
CA PRO A 94 -2.48 -2.68 -30.21
C PRO A 94 -2.49 -4.22 -30.22
#